data_AF-A0A497N5A2-F1
#
_entry.id   AF-A0A497N5A2-F1
#
_cell.length_a   1.000
_cell.length_b   1.000
_cell.length_c   1.000
_cell.angle_alpha   90.00
_cell.angle_beta   90.00
_cell.angle_gamma   90.00
#
_symmetry.space_group_name_H-M   'P 1'
#
loop_
_entity.id
_entity.type
_entity.pdbx_description
1 polymer ?
#
loop_
_entity_poly.entity_id
_entity_poly.type
_entity_poly.pdbx_seq_one_letter_code
_entity_poly.pdbx_strand_id
1 'polypeptide(L)'
;MVSPLRSIRIVKIEERPRDAWVDMSLRQLREGEVRFYRVDDPLTGEWLFKVCPDREMDRTMVKALKCPPGRAFTQLEGSTMLFQRAPEVEGKYYDVISVSYIDEDGRLRRNVVESVDEIPPILRENFEVKTYEEATGKRAPGKRLVALCRERDERAMITLFLLERAWPVSELTPEAGLNTRKVLNLIRELEKAETSEVYREAERRYGLPRGSIDKILDLLERDGKILRLGETYLKTKR
;
A
#
# COMPACT_ATOMS: atom_id res chain seq x y z
N MET A 1 -20.85 -0.41 1.98
CA MET A 1 -19.55 -0.52 2.69
C MET A 1 -18.66 0.64 2.27
N VAL A 2 -17.89 1.23 3.18
CA VAL A 2 -16.90 2.26 2.82
C VAL A 2 -15.73 1.56 2.13
N SER A 3 -15.38 1.97 0.90
CA SER A 3 -14.23 1.39 0.18
C SER A 3 -12.97 1.51 1.04
N PRO A 4 -12.21 0.40 1.24
CA PRO A 4 -11.00 0.43 2.05
C PRO A 4 -9.99 1.52 1.65
N LEU A 5 -9.96 1.86 0.36
CA LEU A 5 -9.08 2.89 -0.20
C LEU A 5 -9.36 4.29 0.37
N ARG A 6 -10.62 4.61 0.73
CA ARG A 6 -10.98 5.92 1.29
C ARG A 6 -10.35 6.16 2.67
N SER A 7 -9.89 5.11 3.33
CA SER A 7 -9.27 5.18 4.64
C SER A 7 -7.75 5.41 4.58
N ILE A 8 -7.14 5.27 3.39
CA ILE A 8 -5.73 5.56 3.13
C ILE A 8 -5.55 7.08 3.12
N ARG A 9 -4.69 7.60 4.00
CA ARG A 9 -4.40 9.04 4.07
C ARG A 9 -3.07 9.32 3.42
N ILE A 10 -3.08 10.01 2.28
CA ILE A 10 -1.87 10.40 1.53
C ILE A 10 -1.67 11.92 1.61
N VAL A 11 -0.61 12.35 2.27
CA VAL A 11 -0.31 13.77 2.51
C VAL A 11 1.05 14.11 1.93
N LYS A 12 1.10 15.09 1.01
CA LYS A 12 2.36 15.67 0.55
C LYS A 12 2.98 16.44 1.71
N ILE A 13 4.19 16.08 2.12
CA ILE A 13 4.89 16.71 3.25
C ILE A 13 6.03 17.61 2.81
N GLU A 14 6.54 17.43 1.59
CA GLU A 14 7.65 18.21 1.06
C GLU A 14 7.59 18.22 -0.48
N GLU A 15 8.00 19.32 -1.07
CA GLU A 15 8.21 19.46 -2.51
C GLU A 15 9.51 20.22 -2.76
N ARG A 16 10.35 19.65 -3.61
CA ARG A 16 11.62 20.23 -4.04
C ARG A 16 11.50 20.52 -5.53
N PRO A 17 11.47 21.80 -5.94
CA PRO A 17 11.39 22.16 -7.36
C PRO A 17 12.59 21.65 -8.17
N ARG A 18 13.74 21.47 -7.50
CA ARG A 18 14.95 20.91 -8.09
C ARG A 18 15.66 20.02 -7.06
N ASP A 19 15.69 18.74 -7.35
CA ASP A 19 16.43 17.71 -6.62
C ASP A 19 16.87 16.62 -7.62
N ALA A 20 17.62 15.63 -7.16
CA ALA A 20 18.08 14.53 -7.97
C ALA A 20 17.55 13.17 -7.48
N TRP A 21 17.53 12.20 -8.38
CA TRP A 21 17.28 10.80 -8.05
C TRP A 21 18.05 9.88 -8.98
N VAL A 22 18.39 8.70 -8.46
CA VAL A 22 18.95 7.63 -9.28
C VAL A 22 17.80 6.87 -9.91
N ASP A 23 17.77 6.85 -11.24
CA ASP A 23 16.83 6.04 -11.99
C ASP A 23 17.43 4.65 -12.22
N MET A 24 16.89 3.63 -11.56
CA MET A 24 17.44 2.27 -11.66
C MET A 24 17.20 1.61 -13.02
N SER A 25 16.19 2.05 -13.78
CA SER A 25 15.93 1.53 -15.13
C SER A 25 16.97 2.02 -16.14
N LEU A 26 17.44 3.26 -15.95
CA LEU A 26 18.44 3.89 -16.81
C LEU A 26 19.86 3.85 -16.22
N ARG A 27 20.00 3.47 -14.95
CA ARG A 27 21.26 3.48 -14.17
C ARG A 27 21.97 4.83 -14.21
N GLN A 28 21.20 5.92 -14.16
CA GLN A 28 21.73 7.29 -14.24
C GLN A 28 21.10 8.21 -13.20
N LEU A 29 21.80 9.28 -12.88
CA LEU A 29 21.26 10.38 -12.10
C LEU A 29 20.34 11.22 -12.98
N ARG A 30 19.15 11.52 -12.48
CA ARG A 30 18.18 12.43 -13.09
C ARG A 30 17.98 13.62 -12.16
N GLU A 31 17.62 14.76 -12.72
CA GLU A 31 17.28 15.98 -11.99
C GLU A 31 15.88 16.44 -12.34
N GLY A 32 15.19 17.08 -11.40
CA GLY A 32 13.85 17.61 -11.61
C GLY A 32 13.09 17.85 -10.31
N GLU A 33 11.76 17.92 -10.42
CA GLU A 33 10.87 18.06 -9.27
C GLU A 33 10.82 16.75 -8.48
N VAL A 34 10.89 16.84 -7.15
CA VAL A 34 10.74 15.70 -6.25
C VAL A 34 9.72 16.04 -5.18
N ARG A 35 8.79 15.11 -4.92
CA ARG A 35 7.76 15.27 -3.88
C ARG A 35 7.84 14.11 -2.89
N PHE A 36 7.64 14.42 -1.61
CA PHE A 36 7.60 13.42 -0.55
C PHE A 36 6.19 13.34 0.03
N TYR A 37 5.74 12.11 0.25
CA TYR A 37 4.42 11.80 0.74
C TYR A 37 4.49 10.93 1.97
N ARG A 38 3.85 11.39 3.05
CA ARG A 38 3.54 10.54 4.20
C ARG A 38 2.20 9.85 3.92
N VAL A 39 2.18 8.54 4.09
CA VAL A 39 0.98 7.73 3.90
C VAL A 39 0.66 6.97 5.18
N ASP A 40 -0.59 7.06 5.61
CA ASP A 40 -1.14 6.29 6.72
C ASP A 40 -2.21 5.35 6.16
N ASP A 41 -1.78 4.12 5.88
CA ASP A 41 -2.58 3.04 5.35
C ASP A 41 -3.11 2.18 6.50
N PRO A 42 -4.43 2.00 6.67
CA PRO A 42 -4.98 1.24 7.80
C PRO A 42 -4.59 -0.24 7.79
N LEU A 43 -4.22 -0.80 6.62
CA LEU A 43 -3.85 -2.20 6.50
C LEU A 43 -2.38 -2.44 6.87
N THR A 44 -1.49 -1.63 6.31
CA THR A 44 -0.05 -1.89 6.38
C THR A 44 0.69 -0.93 7.30
N GLY A 45 0.11 0.23 7.65
CA GLY A 45 0.69 1.20 8.59
C GLY A 45 1.23 2.47 7.92
N GLU A 46 2.30 3.03 8.49
CA GLU A 46 2.87 4.31 8.08
C GLU A 46 4.00 4.14 7.04
N TRP A 47 3.92 4.87 5.94
CA TRP A 47 4.91 4.89 4.86
C TRP A 47 5.43 6.30 4.58
N LEU A 48 6.64 6.36 4.01
CA LEU A 48 7.18 7.53 3.34
C LEU A 48 7.49 7.19 1.89
N PHE A 49 6.89 7.92 0.96
CA PHE A 49 7.15 7.79 -0.47
C PHE A 49 7.88 9.01 -1.02
N LYS A 50 8.76 8.78 -1.99
CA LYS A 50 9.35 9.81 -2.87
C LYS A 50 8.81 9.61 -4.28
N VAL A 51 8.25 10.66 -4.85
CA VAL A 51 7.72 10.70 -6.22
C VAL A 51 8.63 11.58 -7.07
N CYS A 52 9.08 11.05 -8.20
CA CYS A 52 9.98 11.72 -9.13
C CYS A 52 9.36 11.70 -10.53
N PRO A 53 8.62 12.75 -10.91
CA PRO A 53 8.17 12.94 -12.28
C PRO A 53 9.36 13.27 -13.19
N ASP A 54 9.50 12.52 -14.26
CA ASP A 54 10.50 12.71 -15.30
C ASP A 54 9.79 13.23 -16.57
N ARG A 55 9.78 14.55 -16.73
CA ARG A 55 9.10 15.23 -17.85
C ARG A 55 9.80 14.98 -19.19
N GLU A 56 11.10 14.70 -19.20
CA GLU A 56 11.81 14.39 -20.45
C GLU A 56 11.41 13.01 -20.98
N MET A 57 11.05 12.10 -20.09
CA MET A 57 10.72 10.71 -20.40
C MET A 57 9.22 10.39 -20.32
N ASP A 58 8.37 11.39 -20.08
CA ASP A 58 6.92 11.25 -19.90
C ASP A 58 6.55 10.09 -18.95
N ARG A 59 7.21 10.04 -17.79
CA ARG A 59 7.02 8.99 -16.79
C ARG A 59 7.17 9.50 -15.36
N THR A 60 6.63 8.77 -14.40
CA THR A 60 6.76 9.06 -12.97
C THR A 60 7.26 7.83 -12.22
N MET A 61 8.28 8.02 -11.38
CA MET A 61 8.75 6.99 -10.46
C MET A 61 8.17 7.25 -9.06
N VAL A 62 7.60 6.21 -8.45
CA VAL A 62 7.23 6.17 -7.03
C VAL A 62 8.20 5.25 -6.30
N LYS A 63 8.83 5.73 -5.23
CA LYS A 63 9.79 4.98 -4.43
C LYS A 63 9.37 4.95 -2.97
N ALA A 64 9.31 3.76 -2.36
CA ALA A 64 9.17 3.64 -0.91
C ALA A 64 10.51 3.98 -0.24
N LEU A 65 10.54 5.02 0.58
CA LEU A 65 11.73 5.43 1.34
C LEU A 65 11.75 4.88 2.77
N LYS A 66 10.57 4.77 3.37
CA LYS A 66 10.39 4.16 4.69
C LYS A 66 9.14 3.31 4.63
N CYS A 67 9.25 2.09 5.13
CA CYS A 67 8.16 1.14 5.20
C CYS A 67 7.71 0.95 6.66
N PRO A 68 6.49 0.43 6.87
CA PRO A 68 6.04 -0.06 8.15
C PRO A 68 6.96 -1.18 8.67
N PRO A 69 6.99 -1.41 9.99
CA PRO A 69 7.78 -2.50 10.56
C PRO A 69 7.26 -3.87 10.07
N GLY A 70 8.18 -4.83 9.96
CA GLY A 70 7.85 -6.21 9.59
C GLY A 70 8.73 -6.76 8.48
N ARG A 71 8.98 -8.08 8.52
CA ARG A 71 9.92 -8.76 7.60
C ARG A 71 9.49 -8.62 6.13
N ALA A 72 8.20 -8.66 5.84
CA ALA A 72 7.68 -8.47 4.49
C ALA A 72 7.87 -7.03 4.01
N PHE A 73 7.42 -6.04 4.79
CA PHE A 73 7.45 -4.62 4.40
C PHE A 73 8.85 -4.02 4.35
N THR A 74 9.79 -4.47 5.20
CA THR A 74 11.18 -4.00 5.15
C THR A 74 11.83 -4.31 3.80
N GLN A 75 11.43 -5.41 3.14
CA GLN A 75 11.93 -5.76 1.80
C GLN A 75 11.38 -4.84 0.69
N LEU A 76 10.31 -4.07 0.97
CA LEU A 76 9.80 -3.04 0.07
C LEU A 76 10.54 -1.71 0.22
N GLU A 77 11.39 -1.54 1.22
CA GLU A 77 12.16 -0.31 1.40
C GLU A 77 13.13 -0.13 0.23
N GLY A 78 13.11 1.05 -0.38
CA GLY A 78 13.83 1.35 -1.60
C GLY A 78 13.18 0.83 -2.89
N SER A 79 12.12 0.01 -2.81
CA SER A 79 11.42 -0.49 -4.00
C SER A 79 10.79 0.65 -4.79
N THR A 80 10.84 0.52 -6.12
CA THR A 80 10.31 1.51 -7.07
C THR A 80 9.20 0.92 -7.93
N MET A 81 8.25 1.77 -8.30
CA MET A 81 7.24 1.52 -9.31
C MET A 81 7.30 2.64 -10.36
N LEU A 82 7.22 2.26 -11.63
CA LEU A 82 7.34 3.18 -12.77
C LEU A 82 5.99 3.26 -13.48
N PHE A 83 5.51 4.48 -13.63
CA PHE A 83 4.29 4.83 -14.35
C PHE A 83 4.68 5.55 -15.63
N GLN A 84 4.35 4.99 -16.78
CA GLN A 84 4.73 5.52 -18.09
C GLN A 84 3.50 6.05 -18.81
N ARG A 85 3.65 7.08 -19.64
CA ARG A 85 2.56 7.53 -20.51
C ARG A 85 1.98 6.38 -21.34
N ALA A 86 0.66 6.28 -21.40
CA ALA A 86 -0.07 5.35 -22.26
C ALA A 86 -0.39 6.05 -23.61
N PRO A 87 0.32 5.74 -24.71
CA PRO A 87 0.11 6.41 -25.99
C PRO A 87 -1.32 6.31 -26.53
N GLU A 88 -1.98 5.18 -26.31
CA GLU A 88 -3.32 4.88 -26.86
C GLU A 88 -4.46 5.35 -25.95
N VAL A 89 -4.14 5.89 -24.77
CA VAL A 89 -5.15 6.36 -23.81
C VAL A 89 -4.78 7.75 -23.31
N GLU A 90 -5.43 8.76 -23.88
CA GLU A 90 -5.13 10.16 -23.64
C GLU A 90 -5.16 10.53 -22.13
N GLY A 91 -4.15 11.27 -21.69
CA GLY A 91 -4.04 11.76 -20.31
C GLY A 91 -3.84 10.67 -19.26
N LYS A 92 -3.50 9.43 -19.66
CA LYS A 92 -3.25 8.32 -18.74
C LYS A 92 -1.79 7.91 -18.69
N TYR A 93 -1.37 7.55 -17.49
CA TYR A 93 -0.16 6.77 -17.25
C TYR A 93 -0.55 5.33 -16.90
N TYR A 94 0.34 4.39 -17.21
CA TYR A 94 0.18 2.98 -16.94
C TYR A 94 1.37 2.43 -16.16
N ASP A 95 1.10 1.43 -15.35
CA ASP A 95 2.10 0.48 -14.86
C ASP A 95 1.73 -0.93 -15.31
N VAL A 96 2.70 -1.83 -15.36
CA VAL A 96 2.45 -3.25 -15.60
C VAL A 96 2.10 -3.90 -14.26
N ILE A 97 0.90 -4.48 -14.19
CA ILE A 97 0.37 -5.03 -12.94
C ILE A 97 1.27 -6.18 -12.49
N SER A 98 1.89 -6.01 -11.33
CA SER A 98 2.84 -6.97 -10.76
C SER A 98 2.63 -7.13 -9.26
N VAL A 99 1.96 -8.22 -8.91
CA VAL A 99 1.50 -8.50 -7.54
C VAL A 99 2.62 -9.17 -6.75
N SER A 100 2.87 -8.66 -5.54
CA SER A 100 3.88 -9.21 -4.64
C SER A 100 3.39 -10.43 -3.90
N TYR A 101 4.32 -11.29 -3.52
CA TYR A 101 4.07 -12.42 -2.62
C TYR A 101 5.34 -12.72 -1.83
N ILE A 102 5.19 -13.46 -0.73
CA ILE A 102 6.32 -13.98 0.04
C ILE A 102 6.52 -15.44 -0.38
N ASP A 103 7.71 -15.79 -0.85
CA ASP A 103 8.06 -17.17 -1.17
C ASP A 103 8.35 -17.99 0.10
N GLU A 104 8.59 -19.29 -0.06
CA GLU A 104 8.83 -20.24 1.04
C GLU A 104 10.03 -19.86 1.92
N ASP A 105 11.03 -19.15 1.36
CA ASP A 105 12.20 -18.65 2.07
C ASP A 105 11.93 -17.34 2.84
N GLY A 106 10.70 -16.83 2.76
CA GLY A 106 10.33 -15.54 3.34
C GLY A 106 10.87 -14.34 2.56
N ARG A 107 11.18 -14.51 1.26
CA ARG A 107 11.65 -13.44 0.38
C ARG A 107 10.50 -12.83 -0.38
N LEU A 108 10.55 -11.51 -0.52
CA LEU A 108 9.60 -10.76 -1.33
C LEU A 108 9.87 -11.03 -2.82
N ARG A 109 8.84 -11.53 -3.50
CA ARG A 109 8.81 -11.77 -4.95
C ARG A 109 7.65 -11.00 -5.57
N ARG A 110 7.65 -10.96 -6.91
CA ARG A 110 6.62 -10.31 -7.71
C ARG A 110 6.33 -11.14 -8.94
N ASN A 111 5.05 -11.33 -9.23
CA ASN A 111 4.59 -11.96 -10.46
C ASN A 111 3.85 -10.91 -11.30
N VAL A 112 4.22 -10.80 -12.57
CA VAL A 112 3.40 -10.07 -13.54
C VAL A 112 2.17 -10.92 -13.80
N VAL A 113 1.00 -10.34 -13.61
CA VAL A 113 -0.26 -11.08 -13.75
C VAL A 113 -0.48 -11.50 -15.20
N GLU A 114 -0.91 -12.74 -15.38
CA GLU A 114 -1.18 -13.29 -16.71
C GLU A 114 -2.65 -13.16 -17.13
N SER A 115 -3.54 -13.06 -16.15
CA SER A 115 -4.99 -13.04 -16.33
C SER A 115 -5.66 -12.05 -15.38
N VAL A 116 -6.89 -11.67 -15.72
CA VAL A 116 -7.68 -10.72 -14.92
C VAL A 116 -8.03 -11.29 -13.54
N ASP A 117 -8.09 -12.61 -13.39
CA ASP A 117 -8.43 -13.28 -12.13
C ASP A 117 -7.31 -13.23 -11.09
N GLU A 118 -6.06 -13.04 -11.51
CA GLU A 118 -4.90 -12.84 -10.64
C GLU A 118 -4.82 -11.42 -10.07
N ILE A 119 -5.60 -10.48 -10.61
CA ILE A 119 -5.59 -9.10 -10.14
C ILE A 119 -6.41 -8.99 -8.84
N PRO A 120 -5.84 -8.39 -7.77
CA PRO A 120 -6.58 -8.13 -6.54
C PRO A 120 -7.93 -7.47 -6.83
N PRO A 121 -9.07 -7.99 -6.31
CA PRO A 121 -10.40 -7.45 -6.59
C PRO A 121 -10.51 -5.94 -6.37
N ILE A 122 -9.92 -5.44 -5.27
CA ILE A 122 -9.92 -4.02 -4.96
C ILE A 122 -9.20 -3.16 -6.02
N LEU A 123 -8.17 -3.69 -6.69
CA LEU A 123 -7.52 -2.99 -7.80
C LEU A 123 -8.49 -2.92 -8.99
N ARG A 124 -9.07 -4.05 -9.39
CA ARG A 124 -10.02 -4.14 -10.51
C ARG A 124 -11.23 -3.23 -10.35
N GLU A 125 -11.72 -3.08 -9.13
CA GLU A 125 -12.91 -2.28 -8.83
C GLU A 125 -12.64 -0.77 -8.80
N ASN A 126 -11.38 -0.34 -8.61
CA ASN A 126 -11.05 1.07 -8.37
C ASN A 126 -10.12 1.67 -9.44
N PHE A 127 -9.52 0.84 -10.29
CA PHE A 127 -8.63 1.25 -11.37
C PHE A 127 -9.07 0.65 -12.69
N GLU A 128 -8.89 1.42 -13.75
CA GLU A 128 -9.10 0.94 -15.10
C GLU A 128 -7.96 -0.02 -15.46
N VAL A 129 -8.33 -1.25 -15.86
CA VAL A 129 -7.38 -2.28 -16.31
C VAL A 129 -7.57 -2.48 -17.80
N LYS A 130 -6.46 -2.51 -18.53
CA LYS A 130 -6.42 -2.83 -19.96
C LYS A 130 -5.34 -3.84 -20.25
N THR A 131 -5.38 -4.43 -21.43
CA THR A 131 -4.20 -5.11 -21.95
C THR A 131 -3.08 -4.10 -22.24
N TYR A 132 -1.85 -4.59 -22.19
CA TYR A 132 -0.68 -3.79 -22.54
C TYR A 132 -0.75 -3.28 -23.99
N GLU A 133 -1.30 -4.09 -24.90
CA GLU A 133 -1.50 -3.70 -26.30
C GLU A 133 -2.53 -2.58 -26.44
N GLU A 134 -3.68 -2.66 -25.76
CA GLU A 134 -4.69 -1.58 -25.78
C GLU A 134 -4.19 -0.27 -25.17
N ALA A 135 -3.23 -0.31 -24.24
CA ALA A 135 -2.68 0.89 -23.63
C ALA A 135 -1.51 1.49 -24.42
N THR A 136 -0.80 0.68 -25.21
CA THR A 136 0.49 1.07 -25.82
C THR A 136 0.60 0.90 -27.33
N GLY A 137 -0.37 0.22 -27.96
CA GLY A 137 -0.32 -0.15 -29.37
C GLY A 137 0.73 -1.22 -29.70
N LYS A 138 1.36 -1.80 -28.67
CA LYS A 138 2.51 -2.72 -28.81
C LYS A 138 2.27 -4.00 -28.05
N ARG A 139 2.83 -5.10 -28.56
CA ARG A 139 2.97 -6.35 -27.81
C ARG A 139 4.35 -6.43 -27.17
N ALA A 140 4.40 -6.94 -25.95
CA ALA A 140 5.66 -7.16 -25.25
C ALA A 140 5.61 -8.50 -24.50
N PRO A 141 6.61 -9.39 -24.68
CA PRO A 141 6.69 -10.64 -23.92
C PRO A 141 6.65 -10.38 -22.42
N GLY A 142 5.85 -11.15 -21.70
CA GLY A 142 5.73 -11.04 -20.24
C GLY A 142 4.98 -9.81 -19.73
N LYS A 143 4.37 -8.99 -20.60
CA LYS A 143 3.48 -7.88 -20.20
C LYS A 143 2.11 -8.10 -20.81
N ARG A 144 1.11 -8.35 -19.97
CA ARG A 144 -0.25 -8.63 -20.44
C ARG A 144 -1.24 -7.58 -20.00
N LEU A 145 -1.30 -7.26 -18.70
CA LEU A 145 -2.27 -6.34 -18.14
C LEU A 145 -1.58 -5.15 -17.50
N VAL A 146 -2.24 -3.99 -17.61
CA VAL A 146 -1.77 -2.72 -17.05
C VAL A 146 -2.88 -2.06 -16.25
N ALA A 147 -2.51 -1.38 -15.19
CA ALA A 147 -3.41 -0.49 -14.45
C ALA A 147 -3.20 0.94 -14.95
N LEU A 148 -4.29 1.68 -15.15
CA LEU A 148 -4.26 3.06 -15.61
C LEU A 148 -4.59 4.04 -14.48
N CYS A 149 -3.82 5.11 -14.42
CA CYS A 149 -4.08 6.28 -13.59
C CYS A 149 -4.00 7.56 -14.43
N ARG A 150 -4.58 8.66 -13.94
CA ARG A 150 -4.45 9.96 -14.64
C ARG A 150 -3.01 10.44 -14.55
N GLU A 151 -2.55 11.13 -15.58
CA GLU A 151 -1.28 11.85 -15.53
C GLU A 151 -1.23 12.74 -14.28
N ARG A 152 -0.09 12.73 -13.58
CA ARG A 152 0.15 13.52 -12.35
C ARG A 152 -0.75 13.18 -11.15
N ASP A 153 -1.56 12.13 -11.22
CA ASP A 153 -2.30 11.61 -10.06
C ASP A 153 -1.37 10.78 -9.17
N GLU A 154 -0.46 11.46 -8.49
CA GLU A 154 0.56 10.83 -7.62
C GLU A 154 -0.08 10.05 -6.47
N ARG A 155 -1.29 10.43 -6.03
CA ARG A 155 -2.05 9.69 -5.03
C ARG A 155 -2.53 8.34 -5.56
N ALA A 156 -3.06 8.30 -6.79
CA ALA A 156 -3.41 7.06 -7.46
C ALA A 156 -2.20 6.15 -7.66
N MET A 157 -1.05 6.71 -8.07
CA MET A 157 0.21 5.97 -8.25
C MET A 157 0.72 5.34 -6.95
N ILE A 158 0.71 6.10 -5.84
CA ILE A 158 1.06 5.59 -4.51
C ILE A 158 0.05 4.51 -4.07
N THR A 159 -1.23 4.68 -4.38
CA THR A 159 -2.26 3.69 -4.06
C THR A 159 -2.03 2.38 -4.81
N LEU A 160 -1.70 2.43 -6.11
CA LEU A 160 -1.33 1.24 -6.90
C LEU A 160 -0.09 0.53 -6.32
N PHE A 161 0.92 1.29 -5.87
CA PHE A 161 2.05 0.70 -5.13
C PHE A 161 1.57 -0.10 -3.93
N LEU A 162 0.71 0.47 -3.08
CA LEU A 162 0.19 -0.24 -1.91
C LEU A 162 -0.58 -1.50 -2.31
N LEU A 163 -1.48 -1.41 -3.29
CA LEU A 163 -2.35 -2.51 -3.71
C LEU A 163 -1.61 -3.67 -4.37
N GLU A 164 -0.58 -3.38 -5.16
CA GLU A 164 0.19 -4.42 -5.84
C GLU A 164 1.35 -4.94 -5.01
N ARG A 165 1.93 -4.11 -4.14
CA ARG A 165 3.19 -4.43 -3.46
C ARG A 165 3.05 -4.70 -1.99
N ALA A 166 2.28 -3.88 -1.27
CA ALA A 166 2.21 -3.98 0.18
C ALA A 166 1.05 -4.88 0.65
N TRP A 167 -0.15 -4.65 0.14
CA TRP A 167 -1.35 -5.35 0.57
C TRP A 167 -1.30 -6.87 0.35
N PRO A 168 -0.78 -7.40 -0.78
CA PRO A 168 -0.74 -8.85 -1.01
C PRO A 168 0.15 -9.62 -0.01
N VAL A 169 1.09 -8.93 0.64
CA VAL A 169 2.00 -9.52 1.63
C VAL A 169 1.65 -9.13 3.07
N SER A 170 0.47 -8.54 3.27
CA SER A 170 -0.08 -8.23 4.59
C SER A 170 -0.58 -9.49 5.30
N GLU A 171 -0.33 -9.58 6.60
CA GLU A 171 -0.87 -10.63 7.48
C GLU A 171 -2.37 -10.45 7.78
N LEU A 172 -2.87 -9.23 7.57
CA LEU A 172 -4.28 -8.88 7.68
C LEU A 172 -4.95 -8.84 6.30
N THR A 173 -6.23 -9.19 6.27
CA THR A 173 -7.08 -8.89 5.11
C THR A 173 -7.42 -7.40 5.09
N PRO A 174 -7.75 -6.81 3.92
CA PRO A 174 -8.20 -5.41 3.83
C PRO A 174 -9.34 -5.07 4.80
N GLU A 175 -10.29 -5.97 4.99
CA GLU A 175 -11.42 -5.82 5.90
C GLU A 175 -10.95 -5.78 7.36
N ALA A 176 -10.01 -6.65 7.75
CA ALA A 176 -9.44 -6.64 9.09
C ALA A 176 -8.64 -5.33 9.34
N GLY A 177 -7.85 -4.88 8.36
CA GLY A 177 -7.10 -3.63 8.44
C GLY A 177 -7.97 -2.40 8.69
N LEU A 178 -9.15 -2.31 8.06
CA LEU A 178 -10.11 -1.22 8.32
C LEU A 178 -10.62 -1.17 9.77
N ASN A 179 -10.59 -2.31 10.45
CA ASN A 179 -11.05 -2.42 11.82
C ASN A 179 -9.94 -2.20 12.85
N THR A 180 -8.67 -2.21 12.44
CA THR A 180 -7.52 -1.92 13.31
C THR A 180 -7.67 -0.59 14.05
N ARG A 181 -8.05 0.49 13.34
CA ARG A 181 -8.29 1.80 13.97
C ARG A 181 -9.48 1.79 14.95
N LYS A 182 -10.53 1.01 14.64
CA LYS A 182 -11.71 0.90 15.51
C LYS A 182 -11.36 0.19 16.81
N VAL A 183 -10.65 -0.94 16.72
CA VAL A 183 -10.19 -1.70 17.89
C VAL A 183 -9.21 -0.86 18.72
N LEU A 184 -8.27 -0.15 18.10
CA LEU A 184 -7.35 0.73 18.84
C LEU A 184 -8.11 1.85 19.59
N ASN A 185 -9.11 2.47 18.95
CA ASN A 185 -9.94 3.49 19.60
C ASN A 185 -10.79 2.88 20.73
N LEU A 186 -11.34 1.68 20.55
CA LEU A 186 -12.06 0.96 21.59
C LEU A 186 -11.17 0.72 22.83
N ILE A 187 -9.93 0.24 22.64
CA ILE A 187 -8.99 0.05 23.76
C ILE A 187 -8.66 1.40 24.43
N ARG A 188 -8.60 2.48 23.67
CA ARG A 188 -8.38 3.84 24.22
C ARG A 188 -9.57 4.30 25.06
N GLU A 189 -10.80 4.10 24.58
CA GLU A 189 -12.04 4.43 25.29
C GLU A 189 -12.19 3.66 26.59
N LEU A 190 -11.73 2.40 26.61
CA LEU A 190 -11.78 1.54 27.79
C LEU A 190 -10.65 1.82 28.80
N GLU A 191 -9.68 2.70 28.48
CA GLU A 191 -8.48 3.12 29.24
C GLU A 191 -7.52 2.00 29.71
N LYS A 192 -8.04 1.00 30.44
CA LYS A 192 -7.40 -0.24 30.86
C LYS A 192 -8.38 -1.39 30.64
N ALA A 193 -8.46 -1.86 29.40
CA ALA A 193 -9.42 -2.88 29.00
C ALA A 193 -8.96 -4.28 29.40
N GLU A 194 -9.83 -5.08 29.98
CA GLU A 194 -9.61 -6.53 30.02
C GLU A 194 -9.75 -7.09 28.60
N THR A 195 -8.91 -8.04 28.20
CA THR A 195 -8.89 -8.59 26.84
C THR A 195 -10.26 -9.20 26.49
N SER A 196 -10.91 -9.84 27.47
CA SER A 196 -12.28 -10.35 27.39
C SER A 196 -13.31 -9.27 27.03
N GLU A 197 -13.17 -8.08 27.61
CA GLU A 197 -14.01 -6.92 27.35
C GLU A 197 -13.77 -6.35 25.95
N VAL A 198 -12.51 -6.29 25.50
CA VAL A 198 -12.19 -5.90 24.12
C VAL A 198 -12.85 -6.84 23.12
N TYR A 199 -12.78 -8.16 23.33
CA TYR A 199 -13.45 -9.13 22.44
C TYR A 199 -14.97 -8.89 22.40
N ARG A 200 -15.60 -8.81 23.57
CA ARG A 200 -17.05 -8.63 23.69
C ARG A 200 -17.51 -7.32 23.05
N GLU A 201 -16.81 -6.21 23.29
CA GLU A 201 -17.19 -4.91 22.75
C GLU A 201 -16.88 -4.79 21.26
N ALA A 202 -15.80 -5.37 20.77
CA ALA A 202 -15.48 -5.39 19.34
C ALA A 202 -16.49 -6.24 18.54
N GLU A 203 -16.90 -7.39 19.07
CA GLU A 203 -17.97 -8.21 18.50
C GLU A 203 -19.30 -7.45 18.54
N ARG A 204 -19.68 -6.88 19.69
CA ARG A 204 -20.95 -6.16 19.87
C ARG A 204 -21.06 -4.90 19.01
N ARG A 205 -20.00 -4.08 18.93
CA ARG A 205 -20.03 -2.78 18.23
C ARG A 205 -19.73 -2.89 16.73
N TYR A 206 -18.88 -3.84 16.35
CA TYR A 206 -18.32 -3.90 14.99
C TYR A 206 -18.56 -5.24 14.28
N GLY A 207 -19.16 -6.23 14.96
CA GLY A 207 -19.42 -7.56 14.39
C GLY A 207 -18.13 -8.33 14.08
N LEU A 208 -17.05 -8.07 14.82
CA LEU A 208 -15.75 -8.67 14.53
C LEU A 208 -15.63 -10.06 15.15
N PRO A 209 -15.28 -11.10 14.36
CA PRO A 209 -15.02 -12.41 14.90
C PRO A 209 -13.72 -12.41 15.70
N ARG A 210 -13.67 -13.24 16.75
CA ARG A 210 -12.52 -13.32 17.68
C ARG A 210 -11.18 -13.47 16.98
N GLY A 211 -11.07 -14.35 15.99
CA GLY A 211 -9.81 -14.55 15.24
C GLY A 211 -9.35 -13.33 14.43
N SER A 212 -10.24 -12.41 14.04
CA SER A 212 -9.84 -11.13 13.45
C SER A 212 -9.34 -10.16 14.52
N ILE A 213 -9.98 -10.16 15.69
CA ILE A 213 -9.57 -9.34 16.83
C ILE A 213 -8.18 -9.77 17.30
N ASP A 214 -7.91 -11.08 17.40
CA ASP A 214 -6.60 -11.62 17.78
C ASP A 214 -5.48 -11.07 16.88
N LYS A 215 -5.62 -11.19 15.56
CA LYS A 215 -4.63 -10.68 14.60
C LYS A 215 -4.44 -9.16 14.70
N ILE A 216 -5.52 -8.40 14.94
CA ILE A 216 -5.46 -6.95 15.11
C ILE A 216 -4.70 -6.60 16.40
N LEU A 217 -4.96 -7.31 17.50
CA LEU A 217 -4.28 -7.09 18.78
C LEU A 217 -2.79 -7.39 18.67
N ASP A 218 -2.43 -8.52 18.04
CA ASP A 218 -1.03 -8.90 17.81
C ASP A 218 -0.30 -7.85 16.97
N LEU A 219 -0.94 -7.33 15.91
CA LEU A 219 -0.39 -6.26 15.10
C LEU A 219 -0.18 -4.98 15.92
N LEU A 220 -1.21 -4.53 16.65
CA LEU A 220 -1.14 -3.30 17.44
C LEU A 220 -0.07 -3.37 18.53
N GLU A 221 0.13 -4.56 19.12
CA GLU A 221 1.17 -4.80 20.13
C GLU A 221 2.57 -4.78 19.50
N ARG A 222 2.75 -5.48 18.37
CA ARG A 222 4.00 -5.47 17.59
C ARG A 222 4.39 -4.07 17.13
N ASP A 223 3.41 -3.28 16.69
CA ASP A 223 3.61 -1.90 16.25
C ASP A 223 3.80 -0.92 17.43
N GLY A 224 3.77 -1.42 18.66
CA GLY A 224 3.94 -0.64 19.87
C GLY A 224 2.82 0.38 20.11
N LYS A 225 1.65 0.18 19.50
CA LYS A 225 0.46 1.03 19.69
C LYS A 225 -0.31 0.65 20.95
N ILE A 226 -0.21 -0.60 21.38
CA ILE A 226 -0.73 -1.09 22.66
C ILE A 226 0.37 -1.81 23.45
N LEU A 227 0.09 -2.05 24.74
CA LEU A 227 0.91 -2.82 25.66
C LEU A 227 0.00 -3.78 26.42
N ARG A 228 0.40 -5.05 26.52
CA ARG A 228 -0.22 -6.00 27.43
C ARG A 228 0.32 -5.82 28.86
N LEU A 229 -0.59 -5.61 29.81
CA LEU A 229 -0.32 -5.42 31.23
C LEU A 229 -0.70 -6.70 31.99
N GLY A 230 0.28 -7.56 32.27
CA GLY A 230 0.02 -8.90 32.81
C GLY A 230 -0.57 -9.83 31.74
N GLU A 231 -1.34 -10.85 32.14
CA GLU A 231 -1.90 -11.81 31.16
C GLU A 231 -3.18 -11.30 30.48
N THR A 232 -3.97 -10.47 31.17
CA THR A 232 -5.36 -10.21 30.76
C THR A 232 -5.67 -8.77 30.38
N TYR A 233 -4.81 -7.78 30.65
CA TYR A 233 -5.14 -6.37 30.39
C TYR A 233 -4.37 -5.79 29.20
N LEU A 234 -5.02 -4.87 28.49
CA LEU A 234 -4.46 -4.12 27.38
C LEU A 234 -4.56 -2.62 27.66
N LYS A 235 -3.55 -1.88 27.24
CA LYS A 235 -3.53 -0.41 27.32
C LYS A 235 -2.91 0.20 26.07
N THR A 236 -3.46 1.31 25.59
CA THR A 236 -2.84 2.07 24.50
C THR A 236 -1.55 2.76 24.95
N LYS A 237 -0.52 2.76 24.10
CA LYS A 237 0.67 3.60 24.28
C LYS A 237 0.39 4.99 23.71
N ARG A 238 0.81 6.03 24.44
CA ARG A 238 0.75 7.42 23.97
C ARG A 238 1.82 7.68 22.94
#